data_AF-A0A4Q9QL19-F1
#
_entry.id   AF-A0A4Q9QL19-F1
#
_cell.length_a   1.000
_cell.length_b   1.000
_cell.length_c   1.000
_cell.angle_alpha   90.00
_cell.angle_beta   90.00
_cell.angle_gamma   90.00
#
_symmetry.space_group_name_H-M   'P 1'
#
loop_
_entity.id
_entity.type
_entity.pdbx_description
1 polymer ?
#
loop_
_entity_poly.entity_id
_entity_poly.type
_entity_poly.pdbx_seq_one_letter_code
_entity_poly.pdbx_strand_id
1 'polypeptide(L)'
;MSSETPSEAKSAAAFDLAPDSDEERLDRLEKANRLNRILIFVLALLLFIVLSSLATAAVVKMLADEPPPFDPQAFATLQHRAEALEKELTGLKQDQTRQDALLKLATAPLPSPSAAAAPAASPSQDIAALQLMSRTLLGQEQSFQQSLQALKSGMRDLADMIPGSRSWLDDYNEELDKAVNASVQRAKAVQQWAARLPQQ
;
A
#
# COMPACT_ATOMS: atom_id res chain seq x y z
N MET A 1 87.06 -65.20 39.91
CA MET A 1 86.36 -66.14 39.00
C MET A 1 85.07 -65.44 38.61
N SER A 2 85.09 -64.69 37.51
CA SER A 2 84.69 -65.12 36.15
C SER A 2 83.28 -64.55 35.87
N SER A 3 82.95 -63.89 34.78
CA SER A 3 83.68 -63.54 33.56
C SER A 3 82.92 -62.43 32.81
N GLU A 4 83.69 -61.62 32.07
CA GLU A 4 83.45 -61.10 30.72
C GLU A 4 82.16 -60.32 30.35
N THR A 5 82.39 -59.03 30.05
CA THR A 5 81.86 -58.21 28.93
C THR A 5 81.94 -58.94 27.57
N PRO A 6 81.20 -58.59 26.48
CA PRO A 6 80.93 -57.21 26.01
C PRO A 6 79.63 -56.96 25.18
N SER A 7 79.29 -55.69 24.94
CA SER A 7 78.73 -55.12 23.67
C SER A 7 78.30 -53.67 23.98
N GLU A 8 79.16 -52.69 23.72
CA GLU A 8 79.32 -51.99 22.44
C GLU A 8 78.17 -51.00 22.12
N ALA A 9 78.52 -49.72 22.28
CA ALA A 9 78.05 -48.55 21.53
C ALA A 9 76.55 -48.33 21.28
N LYS A 10 75.99 -47.30 21.92
CA LYS A 10 75.64 -46.08 21.16
C LYS A 10 75.47 -44.85 22.07
N SER A 11 76.25 -43.84 21.74
CA SER A 11 76.11 -42.44 22.12
C SER A 11 74.78 -41.84 21.61
N ALA A 12 74.46 -40.65 22.11
CA ALA A 12 73.29 -39.79 21.86
C ALA A 12 72.09 -40.10 22.77
N ALA A 13 71.93 -39.46 23.93
CA ALA A 13 71.71 -38.02 24.08
C ALA A 13 70.76 -37.46 23.03
N ALA A 14 69.47 -37.66 23.23
CA ALA A 14 68.41 -36.69 22.94
C ALA A 14 67.13 -37.20 23.60
N PHE A 15 66.88 -36.71 24.80
CA PHE A 15 65.52 -36.55 25.30
C PHE A 15 64.78 -35.68 24.29
N ASP A 16 64.00 -36.29 23.41
CA ASP A 16 63.02 -35.58 22.59
C ASP A 16 61.62 -35.89 23.12
N LEU A 17 61.43 -35.59 24.40
CA LEU A 17 60.14 -35.15 24.92
C LEU A 17 60.28 -33.65 25.11
N ALA A 18 60.23 -32.90 24.02
CA ALA A 18 59.96 -31.48 24.13
C ALA A 18 58.63 -31.33 24.92
N PRO A 19 58.62 -30.64 26.07
CA PRO A 19 57.36 -30.21 26.64
C PRO A 19 56.72 -29.28 25.61
N ASP A 20 55.45 -29.51 25.27
CA ASP A 20 54.59 -28.66 24.44
C ASP A 20 55.01 -27.19 24.66
N SER A 21 55.63 -26.60 23.64
CA SER A 21 56.42 -25.39 23.81
C SER A 21 55.54 -24.27 24.38
N ASP A 22 56.05 -23.44 25.29
CA ASP A 22 55.22 -22.44 25.99
C ASP A 22 54.50 -21.50 25.00
N GLU A 23 55.02 -21.35 23.78
CA GLU A 23 54.40 -20.65 22.66
C GLU A 23 53.11 -21.34 22.16
N GLU A 24 53.10 -22.67 22.04
CA GLU A 24 51.90 -23.44 21.66
C GLU A 24 50.81 -23.40 22.74
N ARG A 25 51.21 -23.33 24.02
CA ARG A 25 50.28 -23.17 25.15
C ARG A 25 49.65 -21.78 25.17
N LEU A 26 50.43 -20.74 24.88
CA LEU A 26 49.94 -19.36 24.80
C LEU A 26 48.99 -19.17 23.62
N ASP A 27 49.29 -19.73 22.45
CA ASP A 27 48.42 -19.63 21.27
C ASP A 27 47.08 -20.34 21.48
N ARG A 28 47.08 -21.50 22.16
CA ARG A 28 45.84 -22.19 22.58
C ARG A 28 45.02 -21.37 23.57
N LEU A 29 45.65 -20.71 24.54
CA LEU A 29 44.97 -19.87 25.52
C LEU A 29 44.41 -18.59 24.89
N GLU A 30 45.14 -17.95 23.97
CA GLU A 30 44.67 -16.78 23.23
C GLU A 30 43.46 -17.12 22.35
N LYS A 31 43.54 -18.24 21.61
CA LYS A 31 42.45 -18.75 20.78
C LYS A 31 41.22 -19.12 21.61
N ALA A 32 41.40 -19.79 22.75
CA ALA A 32 40.32 -20.13 23.67
C ALA A 32 39.67 -18.88 24.30
N ASN A 33 40.46 -17.87 24.66
CA ASN A 33 39.96 -16.60 25.19
C ASN A 33 39.17 -15.82 24.13
N ARG A 34 39.66 -15.77 22.89
CA ARG A 34 38.94 -15.16 21.76
C ARG A 34 37.62 -15.89 21.47
N LEU A 35 37.62 -17.22 21.48
CA LEU A 35 36.41 -18.04 21.31
C LEU A 35 35.38 -17.81 22.43
N ASN A 36 35.83 -17.76 23.68
CA ASN A 36 34.96 -17.45 24.82
C ASN A 36 34.30 -16.08 24.68
N ARG A 37 35.08 -15.07 24.28
CA ARG A 37 34.56 -13.72 24.05
C ARG A 37 33.53 -13.68 22.91
N ILE A 38 33.76 -14.41 21.82
CA ILE A 38 32.80 -14.53 20.71
C ILE A 38 31.51 -15.24 21.16
N LEU A 39 31.63 -16.34 21.92
CA LEU A 39 30.47 -17.06 22.46
C LEU A 39 29.62 -16.17 23.37
N ILE A 40 30.25 -15.35 24.21
CA ILE A 40 29.54 -14.39 25.07
C ILE A 40 28.80 -13.35 24.22
N PHE A 41 29.40 -12.83 23.14
CA PHE A 41 28.72 -11.88 22.24
C PHE A 41 27.55 -12.52 21.49
N VAL A 42 27.71 -13.76 21.01
CA VAL A 42 26.61 -14.49 20.34
C VAL A 42 25.47 -14.76 21.32
N LEU A 43 25.78 -15.18 22.54
CA LEU A 43 24.78 -15.40 23.59
C LEU A 43 24.06 -14.10 23.98
N ALA A 44 24.81 -13.01 24.13
CA ALA A 44 24.26 -11.68 24.43
C ALA A 44 23.34 -11.18 23.29
N LEU A 45 23.71 -11.41 22.03
CA LEU A 45 22.89 -11.07 20.87
C LEU A 45 21.59 -11.89 20.87
N LEU A 46 21.68 -13.20 21.12
CA LEU A 46 20.51 -14.08 21.21
C LEU A 46 19.57 -13.64 22.33
N LEU A 47 20.14 -13.35 23.51
CA LEU A 47 19.40 -12.89 24.66
C LEU A 47 18.76 -11.51 24.41
N PHE A 48 19.45 -10.62 23.70
CA PHE A 48 18.91 -9.33 23.27
C PHE A 48 17.71 -9.49 22.32
N ILE A 49 17.79 -10.41 21.35
CA ILE A 49 16.67 -10.71 20.43
C ILE A 49 15.47 -11.25 21.21
N VAL A 50 15.69 -12.17 22.14
CA VAL A 50 14.62 -12.74 22.97
C VAL A 50 13.96 -11.67 23.85
N LEU A 51 14.77 -10.84 24.52
CA LEU A 51 14.25 -9.73 25.35
C LEU A 51 13.49 -8.69 24.52
N SER A 52 14.00 -8.35 23.34
CA SER A 52 13.34 -7.42 22.42
C SER A 52 11.99 -7.97 21.93
N SER A 53 11.92 -9.26 21.60
CA SER A 53 10.68 -9.95 21.26
C SER A 53 9.67 -9.94 22.41
N LEU A 54 10.11 -10.24 23.63
CA LEU A 54 9.26 -10.17 24.82
C LEU A 54 8.76 -8.75 25.13
N ALA A 55 9.63 -7.75 25.00
CA ALA A 55 9.26 -6.35 25.20
C ALA A 55 8.22 -5.90 24.17
N THR A 56 8.41 -6.29 22.91
CA THR A 56 7.45 -6.02 21.83
C THR A 56 6.11 -6.69 22.10
N ALA A 57 6.11 -7.96 22.52
CA ALA A 57 4.90 -8.68 22.90
C ALA A 57 4.18 -8.05 24.10
N ALA A 58 4.92 -7.52 25.08
CA ALA A 58 4.37 -6.83 26.24
C ALA A 58 3.71 -5.50 25.85
N VAL A 59 4.32 -4.72 24.95
CA VAL A 59 3.74 -3.47 24.43
C VAL A 59 2.49 -3.76 23.61
N VAL A 60 2.52 -4.79 22.76
CA VAL A 60 1.33 -5.23 22.01
C VAL A 60 0.22 -5.67 22.98
N LYS A 61 0.53 -6.39 24.05
CA LYS A 61 -0.48 -6.83 25.03
C LYS A 61 -1.02 -5.69 25.93
N MET A 62 -0.24 -4.63 26.13
CA MET A 62 -0.68 -3.42 26.84
C MET A 62 -1.54 -2.50 25.97
N LEU A 63 -1.37 -2.56 24.64
CA LEU A 63 -2.10 -1.73 23.67
C LEU A 63 -3.26 -2.47 23.00
N ALA A 64 -3.20 -3.80 22.95
CA ALA A 64 -4.29 -4.66 22.49
C ALA A 64 -5.26 -4.86 23.65
N ASP A 65 -6.41 -4.18 23.58
CA ASP A 65 -7.64 -4.79 24.08
C ASP A 65 -7.73 -6.21 23.48
N GLU A 66 -8.13 -7.17 24.31
CA GLU A 66 -8.15 -8.60 24.00
C GLU A 66 -8.53 -8.83 22.53
N PRO A 67 -7.67 -9.47 21.70
CA PRO A 67 -7.98 -9.63 20.28
C PRO A 67 -9.35 -10.31 20.21
N PRO A 68 -10.37 -9.65 19.62
CA PRO A 68 -11.72 -10.16 19.68
C PRO A 68 -11.68 -11.59 19.11
N PRO A 69 -12.27 -12.57 19.83
CA PRO A 69 -12.32 -13.93 19.33
C PRO A 69 -12.89 -13.89 17.91
N PHE A 70 -12.28 -14.66 17.00
CA PHE A 70 -12.72 -14.72 15.60
C PHE A 70 -14.24 -14.94 15.58
N ASP A 71 -14.97 -13.90 15.20
CA ASP A 71 -16.41 -13.93 15.17
C ASP A 71 -16.85 -14.35 13.76
N PRO A 72 -17.32 -15.59 13.58
CA PRO A 72 -17.78 -16.06 12.28
C PRO A 72 -18.98 -15.25 11.77
N GLN A 73 -19.75 -14.59 12.64
CA GLN A 73 -20.85 -13.71 12.25
C GLN A 73 -20.33 -12.38 11.67
N ALA A 74 -19.28 -11.79 12.27
CA ALA A 74 -18.61 -10.60 11.73
C ALA A 74 -17.98 -10.89 10.36
N PHE A 75 -17.35 -12.06 10.20
CA PHE A 75 -16.80 -12.50 8.92
C PHE A 75 -17.90 -12.72 7.86
N ALA A 76 -19.00 -13.38 8.21
CA ALA A 76 -20.14 -13.55 7.31
C ALA A 76 -20.77 -12.20 6.90
N THR A 77 -20.83 -11.23 7.82
CA THR A 77 -21.31 -9.88 7.53
C THR A 77 -20.38 -9.14 6.57
N LEU A 78 -19.06 -9.25 6.77
CA LEU A 78 -18.04 -8.72 5.86
C LEU A 78 -18.16 -9.35 4.46
N GLN A 79 -18.35 -10.67 4.38
CA GLN A 79 -18.53 -11.38 3.12
C GLN A 79 -19.80 -10.92 2.39
N HIS A 80 -20.91 -10.77 3.10
CA HIS A 80 -22.14 -10.22 2.52
C HIS A 80 -21.98 -8.80 2.00
N ARG A 81 -21.23 -7.94 2.73
CA ARG A 81 -20.91 -6.58 2.27
C ARG A 81 -20.01 -6.59 1.04
N ALA A 82 -19.03 -7.49 0.98
CA ALA A 82 -18.16 -7.63 -0.18
C ALA A 82 -18.96 -8.05 -1.42
N GLU A 83 -19.88 -9.02 -1.28
CA GLU A 83 -20.77 -9.44 -2.37
C GLU A 83 -21.73 -8.32 -2.82
N ALA A 84 -22.23 -7.51 -1.88
CA ALA A 84 -23.08 -6.36 -2.19
C ALA A 84 -22.30 -5.28 -2.95
N LEU A 85 -21.10 -4.95 -2.50
CA LEU A 85 -20.20 -4.01 -3.17
C LEU A 85 -19.80 -4.50 -4.57
N GLU A 86 -19.57 -5.80 -4.74
CA GLU A 86 -19.26 -6.38 -6.06
C GLU A 86 -20.43 -6.26 -7.03
N LYS A 87 -21.67 -6.45 -6.54
CA LYS A 87 -22.90 -6.21 -7.32
C LYS A 87 -23.06 -4.74 -7.71
N GLU A 88 -22.77 -3.82 -6.79
CA GLU A 88 -22.82 -2.39 -7.09
C GLU A 88 -21.76 -2.00 -8.13
N LEU A 89 -20.54 -2.52 -8.01
CA LEU A 89 -19.46 -2.27 -8.97
C LEU A 89 -19.79 -2.82 -10.37
N THR A 90 -20.40 -4.01 -10.46
CA THR A 90 -20.84 -4.56 -11.74
C THR A 90 -21.99 -3.76 -12.34
N GLY A 91 -22.94 -3.30 -11.53
CA GLY A 91 -24.00 -2.38 -11.95
C GLY A 91 -23.45 -1.07 -12.51
N LEU A 92 -22.58 -0.39 -11.77
CA LEU A 92 -21.93 0.85 -12.22
C LEU A 92 -21.14 0.65 -13.52
N LYS A 93 -20.42 -0.45 -13.65
CA LYS A 93 -19.64 -0.77 -14.85
C LYS A 93 -20.53 -1.00 -16.07
N GLN A 94 -21.69 -1.62 -15.87
CA GLN A 94 -22.68 -1.83 -16.92
C GLN A 94 -23.31 -0.50 -17.36
N ASP A 95 -23.63 0.39 -16.42
CA ASP A 95 -24.13 1.72 -16.71
C ASP A 95 -23.10 2.59 -17.42
N GLN A 96 -21.82 2.49 -17.06
CA GLN A 96 -20.73 3.16 -17.77
C GLN A 96 -20.64 2.65 -19.22
N THR A 97 -20.68 1.33 -19.43
CA THR A 97 -20.64 0.73 -20.76
C THR A 97 -21.84 1.17 -21.61
N ARG A 98 -23.02 1.30 -20.99
CA ARG A 98 -24.23 1.79 -21.64
C ARG A 98 -24.09 3.26 -22.06
N GLN A 99 -23.51 4.10 -21.21
CA GLN A 99 -23.21 5.50 -21.54
C GLN A 99 -22.20 5.61 -22.67
N ASP A 100 -21.13 4.80 -22.66
CA ASP A 100 -20.15 4.73 -23.75
C ASP A 100 -20.79 4.28 -25.08
N ALA A 101 -21.71 3.32 -25.04
CA ALA A 101 -22.44 2.89 -26.23
C ALA A 101 -23.32 4.01 -26.80
N LEU A 102 -24.00 4.78 -25.94
CA LEU A 102 -24.78 5.94 -26.35
C LEU A 102 -23.90 7.06 -26.95
N LEU A 103 -22.73 7.32 -26.35
CA LEU A 103 -21.76 8.28 -26.90
C LEU A 103 -21.26 7.84 -28.29
N LYS A 104 -20.91 6.55 -28.45
CA LYS A 104 -20.49 5.98 -29.74
C LYS A 104 -21.57 6.05 -30.80
N LEU A 105 -22.83 5.86 -30.42
CA LEU A 105 -23.96 6.02 -31.34
C LEU A 105 -24.14 7.49 -31.76
N ALA A 106 -23.89 8.43 -30.84
CA ALA A 106 -23.92 9.87 -31.12
C ALA A 106 -22.71 10.38 -31.93
N THR A 107 -21.58 9.65 -31.92
CA THR A 107 -20.35 9.98 -32.69
C THR A 107 -20.15 9.11 -33.92
N ALA A 108 -21.11 8.23 -34.26
CA ALA A 108 -21.07 7.47 -35.50
C ALA A 108 -20.95 8.44 -36.70
N PRO A 109 -19.99 8.25 -37.62
CA PRO A 109 -19.83 9.14 -38.77
C PRO A 109 -21.13 9.14 -39.59
N LEU A 110 -21.76 10.30 -39.73
CA LEU A 110 -22.73 10.53 -40.79
C LEU A 110 -22.06 10.14 -42.12
N PRO A 111 -22.72 9.39 -43.00
CA PRO A 111 -22.14 9.00 -44.29
C PRO A 111 -21.68 10.26 -45.02
N SER A 112 -20.38 10.32 -45.32
CA SER A 112 -19.76 11.43 -46.05
C SER A 112 -20.46 11.63 -47.40
N PRO A 113 -21.02 12.82 -47.70
CA PRO A 113 -21.35 13.16 -49.07
C PRO A 113 -20.02 13.39 -49.80
N SER A 114 -19.73 12.53 -50.78
CA SER A 114 -18.60 12.72 -51.67
C SER A 114 -18.75 14.03 -52.45
N ALA A 115 -17.75 14.90 -52.33
CA ALA A 115 -17.30 15.87 -53.32
C ALA A 115 -18.37 16.62 -54.14
N ALA A 116 -19.02 17.62 -53.53
CA ALA A 116 -19.44 18.83 -54.23
C ALA A 116 -19.59 19.94 -53.19
N ALA A 117 -18.71 20.96 -53.27
CA ALA A 117 -18.76 22.23 -52.53
C ALA A 117 -19.17 22.15 -51.05
N ALA A 118 -18.22 22.29 -50.12
CA ALA A 118 -18.54 22.45 -48.70
C ALA A 118 -19.68 23.47 -48.50
N PRO A 119 -20.88 23.08 -48.03
CA PRO A 119 -21.62 23.97 -47.18
C PRO A 119 -20.92 23.91 -45.82
N ALA A 120 -20.75 25.07 -45.17
CA ALA A 120 -20.51 25.08 -43.74
C ALA A 120 -21.46 24.08 -43.07
N ALA A 121 -20.97 23.27 -42.13
CA ALA A 121 -21.84 22.45 -41.30
C ALA A 121 -23.05 23.30 -40.88
N SER A 122 -24.25 22.79 -41.09
CA SER A 122 -25.45 23.57 -40.82
C SER A 122 -25.38 24.05 -39.37
N PRO A 123 -25.67 25.32 -39.05
CA PRO A 123 -25.53 25.88 -37.71
C PRO A 123 -26.27 25.06 -36.63
N SER A 124 -27.29 24.29 -37.02
CA SER A 124 -28.02 23.35 -36.17
C SER A 124 -27.20 22.16 -35.64
N GLN A 125 -26.23 21.62 -36.40
CA GLN A 125 -25.37 20.50 -35.94
C GLN A 125 -24.37 20.98 -34.89
N ASP A 126 -23.80 22.16 -35.07
CA ASP A 126 -22.89 22.77 -34.09
C ASP A 126 -23.61 23.07 -32.77
N ILE A 127 -24.85 23.55 -32.82
CA ILE A 127 -25.67 23.79 -31.62
C ILE A 127 -25.95 22.47 -30.87
N ALA A 128 -26.27 21.39 -31.58
CA ALA A 128 -26.53 20.09 -30.97
C ALA A 128 -25.28 19.51 -30.28
N ALA A 129 -24.10 19.66 -30.90
CA ALA A 129 -22.83 19.25 -30.32
C ALA A 129 -22.49 20.04 -29.04
N LEU A 130 -22.71 21.36 -29.04
CA LEU A 130 -22.51 22.22 -27.87
C LEU A 130 -23.47 21.88 -26.72
N GLN A 131 -24.73 21.57 -27.04
CA GLN A 131 -25.70 21.11 -26.05
C GLN A 131 -25.30 19.76 -25.43
N LEU A 132 -24.85 18.80 -26.25
CA LEU A 132 -24.36 17.51 -25.75
C LEU A 132 -23.14 17.71 -24.84
N MET A 133 -22.17 18.53 -25.26
CA MET A 133 -21.01 18.88 -24.44
C MET A 133 -21.42 19.48 -23.09
N SER A 134 -22.38 20.40 -23.07
CA SER A 134 -22.87 21.01 -21.82
C SER A 134 -23.45 19.98 -20.85
N ARG A 135 -24.22 19.01 -21.36
CA ARG A 135 -24.82 17.93 -20.55
C ARG A 135 -23.75 17.00 -20.00
N THR A 136 -22.75 16.66 -20.82
CA THR A 136 -21.63 15.81 -20.40
C THR A 136 -20.78 16.50 -19.33
N LEU A 137 -20.47 17.79 -19.49
CA LEU A 137 -19.73 18.55 -18.48
C LEU A 137 -20.50 18.67 -17.17
N LEU A 138 -21.82 18.91 -17.24
CA LEU A 138 -22.66 19.00 -16.05
C LEU A 138 -22.75 17.65 -15.32
N GLY A 139 -22.90 16.54 -16.06
CA GLY A 139 -22.90 15.19 -15.49
C GLY A 139 -21.58 14.82 -14.83
N GLN A 140 -20.44 15.23 -15.41
CA GLN A 140 -19.12 15.04 -14.79
C GLN A 140 -19.01 15.79 -13.45
N GLU A 141 -19.46 17.05 -13.41
CA GLU A 141 -19.40 17.83 -12.17
C GLU A 141 -20.31 17.26 -11.08
N GLN A 142 -21.50 16.78 -11.44
CA GLN A 142 -22.40 16.11 -10.51
C GLN A 142 -21.78 14.81 -9.96
N SER A 143 -21.13 14.03 -10.81
CA SER A 143 -20.47 12.78 -10.41
C SER A 143 -19.28 13.05 -9.49
N PHE A 144 -18.52 14.12 -9.75
CA PHE A 144 -17.44 14.59 -8.89
C PHE A 144 -17.95 15.05 -7.51
N GLN A 145 -19.08 15.76 -7.45
CA GLN A 145 -19.70 16.13 -6.17
C GLN A 145 -20.09 14.91 -5.36
N GLN A 146 -20.71 13.91 -6.01
CA GLN A 146 -21.12 12.68 -5.34
C GLN A 146 -19.93 11.89 -4.81
N SER A 147 -18.82 11.81 -5.56
CA SER A 147 -17.62 11.11 -5.11
C SER A 147 -16.96 11.80 -3.92
N LEU A 148 -16.88 13.14 -3.91
CA LEU A 148 -16.35 13.89 -2.77
C LEU A 148 -17.24 13.76 -1.52
N GLN A 149 -18.57 13.73 -1.68
CA GLN A 149 -19.47 13.49 -0.56
C GLN A 149 -19.32 12.08 0.02
N ALA A 150 -19.20 11.07 -0.84
CA ALA A 150 -18.93 9.69 -0.41
C ALA A 150 -17.59 9.59 0.34
N LEU A 151 -16.55 10.25 -0.18
CA LEU A 151 -15.25 10.34 0.49
C LEU A 151 -15.36 11.02 1.86
N LYS A 152 -16.08 12.14 1.97
CA LYS A 152 -16.30 12.85 3.24
C LYS A 152 -16.99 11.97 4.27
N SER A 153 -18.02 11.21 3.86
CA SER A 153 -18.69 10.26 4.76
C SER A 153 -17.74 9.14 5.19
N GLY A 154 -17.01 8.54 4.26
CA GLY A 154 -16.07 7.47 4.56
C GLY A 154 -14.95 7.89 5.51
N MET A 155 -14.40 9.10 5.32
CA MET A 155 -13.39 9.64 6.23
C MET A 155 -13.96 9.92 7.62
N ARG A 156 -15.21 10.40 7.71
CA ARG A 156 -15.88 10.58 9.01
C ARG A 156 -16.04 9.24 9.73
N ASP A 157 -16.50 8.20 9.02
CA ASP A 157 -16.66 6.87 9.61
C ASP A 157 -15.31 6.29 10.07
N LEU A 158 -14.24 6.49 9.30
CA LEU A 158 -12.88 6.14 9.72
C LEU A 158 -12.42 6.92 10.95
N ALA A 159 -12.75 8.21 11.02
CA ALA A 159 -12.39 9.05 12.14
C ALA A 159 -13.10 8.65 13.44
N ASP A 160 -14.33 8.17 13.33
CA ASP A 160 -15.08 7.63 14.48
C ASP A 160 -14.49 6.28 14.97
N MET A 161 -13.77 5.53 14.12
CA MET A 161 -13.13 4.26 14.47
C MET A 161 -11.73 4.40 15.09
N ILE A 162 -11.04 5.53 14.90
CA ILE A 162 -9.66 5.73 15.37
C ILE A 162 -9.62 6.81 16.47
N PRO A 163 -9.20 6.49 17.71
CA PRO A 163 -9.10 7.47 18.79
C PRO A 163 -8.14 8.62 18.46
N GLY A 164 -8.53 9.86 18.77
CA GLY A 164 -7.72 11.07 18.51
C GLY A 164 -7.75 11.56 17.05
N SER A 165 -8.49 10.88 16.17
CA SER A 165 -8.52 11.14 14.74
C SER A 165 -9.63 12.15 14.34
N ARG A 166 -10.02 13.06 15.23
CA ARG A 166 -10.99 14.13 14.90
C ARG A 166 -10.33 15.38 14.35
N SER A 167 -9.11 15.70 14.77
CA SER A 167 -8.41 16.92 14.35
C SER A 167 -8.02 16.90 12.87
N TRP A 168 -7.45 15.81 12.35
CA TRP A 168 -7.14 15.69 10.92
C TRP A 168 -8.40 15.73 10.05
N LEU A 169 -9.51 15.16 10.52
CA LEU A 169 -10.79 15.19 9.79
C LEU A 169 -11.24 16.63 9.53
N ASP A 170 -11.09 17.52 10.51
CA ASP A 170 -11.47 18.93 10.38
C ASP A 170 -10.60 19.63 9.31
N ASP A 171 -9.28 19.41 9.32
CA ASP A 171 -8.36 19.96 8.33
C ASP A 171 -8.71 19.50 6.90
N TYR A 172 -9.04 18.20 6.73
CA TYR A 172 -9.43 17.65 5.42
C TYR A 172 -10.83 18.08 4.97
N ASN A 173 -11.77 18.27 5.91
CA ASN A 173 -13.11 18.72 5.60
C ASN A 173 -13.11 20.11 4.97
N GLU A 174 -12.24 21.02 5.44
CA GLU A 174 -12.10 22.35 4.86
C GLU A 174 -11.69 22.29 3.39
N GLU A 175 -10.67 21.47 3.07
CA GLU A 175 -10.19 21.31 1.69
C GLU A 175 -11.22 20.61 0.78
N LEU A 176 -11.93 19.61 1.29
CA LEU A 176 -13.02 18.98 0.55
C LEU A 176 -14.17 19.96 0.28
N ASP A 177 -14.54 20.78 1.26
CA ASP A 177 -15.61 21.76 1.09
C ASP A 177 -15.22 22.85 0.08
N LYS A 178 -13.95 23.27 0.05
CA LYS A 178 -13.43 24.12 -1.03
C LYS A 178 -13.56 23.46 -2.40
N ALA A 179 -13.17 22.19 -2.52
CA ALA A 179 -13.24 21.44 -3.78
C ALA A 179 -14.70 21.27 -4.27
N VAL A 180 -15.62 20.91 -3.37
CA VAL A 180 -17.07 20.79 -3.67
C VAL A 180 -17.64 22.14 -4.09
N ASN A 181 -17.33 23.21 -3.37
CA ASN A 181 -17.79 24.56 -3.72
C ASN A 181 -17.28 25.01 -5.08
N ALA A 182 -16.00 24.81 -5.39
CA ALA A 182 -15.43 25.13 -6.70
C ALA A 182 -16.14 24.36 -7.81
N SER A 183 -16.44 23.09 -7.54
CA SER A 183 -17.25 22.23 -8.39
C SER A 183 -18.66 22.79 -8.66
N VAL A 184 -19.37 23.21 -7.61
CA VAL A 184 -20.70 23.81 -7.74
C VAL A 184 -20.65 25.09 -8.58
N GLN A 185 -19.60 25.91 -8.42
CA GLN A 185 -19.41 27.11 -9.26
C GLN A 185 -19.20 26.76 -10.74
N ARG A 186 -18.41 25.71 -11.04
CA ARG A 186 -18.24 25.23 -12.41
C ARG A 186 -19.55 24.71 -13.01
N ALA A 187 -20.32 23.92 -12.27
CA ALA A 187 -21.64 23.48 -12.71
C ALA A 187 -22.54 24.67 -13.07
N LYS A 188 -22.57 25.70 -12.21
CA LYS A 188 -23.34 26.93 -12.46
C LYS A 188 -22.84 27.68 -13.70
N ALA A 189 -21.52 27.78 -13.90
CA ALA A 189 -20.95 28.41 -15.09
C ALA A 189 -21.33 27.66 -16.37
N VAL A 190 -21.27 26.33 -16.36
CA VAL A 190 -21.69 25.48 -17.49
C VAL A 190 -23.18 25.64 -17.76
N GLN A 191 -24.04 25.68 -16.74
CA GLN A 191 -25.48 25.91 -16.91
C GLN A 191 -25.77 27.30 -17.50
N GLN A 192 -25.11 28.35 -17.01
CA GLN A 192 -25.25 29.70 -17.55
C GLN A 192 -24.77 29.80 -18.99
N TRP A 193 -23.67 29.11 -19.32
CA TRP A 193 -23.18 29.02 -20.69
C TRP A 193 -24.17 28.28 -21.59
N ALA A 194 -24.68 27.13 -21.15
CA ALA A 194 -25.67 26.34 -21.87
C ALA A 194 -26.97 27.13 -22.11
N ALA A 195 -27.41 27.95 -21.15
CA ALA A 195 -28.59 28.80 -21.28
C ALA A 195 -28.42 29.92 -22.32
N ARG A 196 -27.19 30.30 -22.66
CA ARG A 196 -26.89 31.28 -23.73
C ARG A 196 -26.80 30.64 -25.11
N LEU A 197 -26.80 29.31 -25.21
CA LEU A 197 -26.81 28.63 -26.50
C LEU A 197 -28.14 28.90 -27.21
N PRO A 198 -28.14 29.06 -28.55
CA PRO A 198 -29.37 29.22 -29.31
C PRO A 198 -30.31 28.04 -29.05
N GLN A 199 -31.54 28.34 -28.63
CA GLN A 199 -32.62 27.35 -28.58
C GLN A 199 -33.13 27.20 -30.02
N GLN A 200 -33.16 25.97 -30.54
CA GLN A 200 -33.73 25.70 -31.87
C GLN A 200 -35.25 25.84 -31.86
#